data_AF-A0AAV2PZU8-F1
#
_entry.id   AF-A0AAV2PZU8-F1
#
_cell.length_a   1.000
_cell.length_b   1.000
_cell.length_c   1.000
_cell.angle_alpha   90.00
_cell.angle_beta   90.00
_cell.angle_gamma   90.00
#
_symmetry.space_group_name_H-M   'P 1'
#
loop_
_entity.id
_entity.type
_entity.pdbx_description
1 polymer ?
#
loop_
_entity_poly.entity_id
_entity_poly.type
_entity_poly.pdbx_seq_one_letter_code
_entity_poly.pdbx_strand_id
1 'polypeptide(L)'
;MKTTISFCLVLTLACIFMARISQAAPNCNKNDVHVDPSTCQYGMARDWCRRMVCAKGPGDVCGGRWMQRGTCSTGLYCNCSRCTGCSPLGGCFEAQFC
;
A
#
# COMPACT_ATOMS: atom_id res chain seq x y z
N MET A 1 19.59 22.03 37.97
CA MET A 1 20.06 22.21 36.58
C MET A 1 20.43 20.88 35.91
N LYS A 2 21.27 20.02 36.52
CA LYS A 2 21.63 18.70 35.95
C LYS A 2 20.44 17.72 35.85
N THR A 3 19.56 17.72 36.84
CA THR A 3 18.34 16.89 36.88
C THR A 3 17.32 17.27 35.82
N THR A 4 17.15 18.57 35.56
CA THR A 4 16.27 19.07 34.50
C THR A 4 16.78 18.73 33.09
N ILE A 5 18.09 18.83 32.85
CA ILE A 5 18.70 18.45 31.56
C ILE A 5 18.53 16.95 31.30
N SER A 6 18.76 16.11 32.31
CA SER A 6 18.56 14.65 32.22
C SER A 6 17.11 14.29 31.85
N PHE A 7 16.13 14.93 32.50
CA PHE A 7 14.70 14.67 32.23
C PHE A 7 14.29 15.06 30.80
N CYS A 8 14.75 16.21 30.32
CA CYS A 8 14.51 16.63 28.94
C CYS A 8 15.10 15.65 27.91
N LEU A 9 16.30 15.12 28.18
CA LEU A 9 16.99 14.20 27.27
C LEU A 9 16.30 12.82 27.20
N VAL A 10 15.74 12.36 28.32
CA VAL A 10 14.91 11.14 28.35
C VAL A 10 13.60 11.32 27.58
N LEU A 11 12.92 12.47 27.73
CA LEU A 11 11.68 12.76 27.02
C LEU A 11 11.89 12.83 25.50
N THR A 12 12.96 13.48 25.04
CA THR A 12 13.24 13.57 23.59
C THR A 12 13.56 12.20 22.99
N LEU A 13 14.35 11.36 23.68
CA LEU A 13 14.62 9.98 23.26
C LEU A 13 13.33 9.14 23.20
N ALA A 14 12.44 9.28 24.19
CA ALA A 14 11.14 8.60 24.19
C ALA A 14 10.24 9.05 23.03
N CYS A 15 10.18 10.36 22.73
CA CYS A 15 9.45 10.89 21.58
C CYS A 15 10.02 10.37 20.25
N ILE A 16 11.35 10.31 20.10
CA ILE A 16 11.99 9.76 18.91
C ILE A 16 11.64 8.28 18.76
N PHE A 17 11.69 7.50 19.85
CA PHE A 17 11.34 6.08 19.83
C PHE A 17 9.88 5.84 19.42
N MET A 18 8.94 6.62 19.97
CA MET A 18 7.51 6.56 19.61
C MET A 18 7.26 6.94 18.14
N ALA A 19 7.93 7.98 17.63
CA ALA A 19 7.80 8.42 16.23
C ALA A 19 8.29 7.36 15.23
N ARG A 20 9.23 6.49 15.63
CA ARG A 20 9.68 5.35 14.80
C ARG A 20 8.62 4.26 14.69
N ILE A 21 7.89 3.97 15.76
CA ILE A 21 6.87 2.90 15.78
C ILE A 21 5.72 3.22 14.81
N SER A 22 5.34 4.49 14.65
CA SER A 22 4.34 4.94 13.67
C SER A 22 4.70 4.67 12.20
N GLN A 23 5.95 4.30 11.91
CA GLN A 23 6.40 3.93 10.57
C GLN A 23 6.45 2.42 10.32
N ALA A 24 5.99 1.58 11.24
CA ALA A 24 5.89 0.15 11.00
C ALA A 24 4.91 -0.20 9.86
N ALA A 25 5.11 -1.37 9.27
CA ALA A 25 4.12 -1.96 8.35
C ALA A 25 2.85 -2.33 9.12
N PRO A 26 1.65 -2.20 8.51
CA PRO A 26 0.41 -2.64 9.12
C PRO A 26 0.45 -4.15 9.34
N ASN A 27 -0.11 -4.60 10.46
CA ASN A 27 -0.27 -6.02 10.72
C ASN A 27 -1.27 -6.62 9.72
N CYS A 28 -0.91 -7.78 9.19
CA CYS A 28 -1.80 -8.55 8.35
C CYS A 28 -2.83 -9.27 9.22
N ASN A 29 -4.10 -8.97 9.02
CA ASN A 29 -5.18 -9.73 9.62
C ASN A 29 -5.21 -11.13 8.98
N LYS A 30 -5.15 -12.17 9.83
CA LYS A 30 -5.16 -13.59 9.42
C LYS A 30 -6.54 -14.09 9.02
N ASN A 31 -7.59 -13.33 9.30
CA ASN A 31 -8.93 -13.61 8.80
C ASN A 31 -8.96 -13.23 7.32
N ASP A 32 -8.54 -14.18 6.48
CA ASP A 32 -8.51 -14.00 5.03
C ASP A 32 -9.95 -13.84 4.53
N VAL A 33 -10.26 -12.63 4.04
CA VAL A 33 -11.47 -12.42 3.24
C VAL A 33 -11.22 -13.13 1.92
N HIS A 34 -11.84 -14.30 1.76
CA HIS A 34 -11.79 -15.01 0.50
C HIS A 34 -12.58 -14.21 -0.54
N VAL A 35 -11.87 -13.64 -1.51
CA VAL A 35 -12.49 -13.02 -2.67
C VAL A 35 -12.72 -14.10 -3.71
N ASP A 36 -13.95 -14.23 -4.20
CA ASP A 36 -14.26 -15.14 -5.30
C ASP A 36 -13.59 -14.63 -6.60
N PRO A 37 -12.68 -15.41 -7.23
CA PRO A 37 -11.99 -15.01 -8.45
C PRO A 37 -12.93 -14.61 -9.60
N SER A 38 -14.13 -15.19 -9.66
CA SER A 38 -15.10 -14.92 -10.72
C SER A 38 -15.68 -13.50 -10.67
N THR A 39 -15.59 -12.83 -9.51
CA THR A 39 -16.08 -11.47 -9.30
C THR A 39 -15.07 -10.39 -9.71
N CYS A 40 -13.82 -10.77 -9.99
CA CYS A 40 -12.75 -9.82 -10.26
C CYS A 40 -12.59 -9.55 -11.75
N GLN A 41 -13.09 -8.40 -12.20
CA GLN A 41 -13.05 -7.97 -13.61
C GLN A 41 -11.65 -7.99 -14.24
N TYR A 42 -10.62 -7.59 -13.50
CA TYR A 42 -9.23 -7.52 -13.99
C TYR A 42 -8.35 -8.64 -13.43
N GLY A 43 -8.97 -9.73 -12.98
CA GLY A 43 -8.29 -10.86 -12.36
C GLY A 43 -7.84 -10.57 -10.93
N MET A 44 -6.96 -11.43 -10.44
CA MET A 44 -6.48 -11.40 -9.06
C MET A 44 -5.06 -10.82 -8.96
N ALA A 45 -4.78 -10.16 -7.84
CA ALA A 45 -3.44 -9.69 -7.46
C ALA A 45 -3.14 -10.02 -6.00
N ARG A 46 -1.87 -9.90 -5.62
CA ARG A 46 -1.45 -9.99 -4.21
C ARG A 46 -1.41 -8.61 -3.58
N ASP A 47 -2.02 -8.48 -2.41
CA ASP A 47 -1.86 -7.30 -1.57
C ASP A 47 -0.51 -7.35 -0.81
N TRP A 48 -0.24 -6.32 0.00
CA TRP A 48 0.93 -6.25 0.88
C TRP A 48 1.06 -7.47 1.82
N CYS A 49 -0.06 -8.06 2.22
CA CYS A 49 -0.12 -9.22 3.10
C CYS A 49 -0.01 -10.55 2.35
N ARG A 50 0.25 -10.52 1.03
CA ARG A 50 0.28 -11.69 0.13
C ARG A 50 -1.07 -12.41 0.01
N ARG A 51 -2.17 -11.74 0.36
CA ARG A 51 -3.53 -12.26 0.20
C ARG A 51 -4.00 -12.01 -1.23
N MET A 52 -4.86 -12.89 -1.73
CA MET A 52 -5.47 -12.74 -3.05
C MET A 52 -6.62 -11.73 -2.97
N VAL A 53 -6.55 -10.67 -3.76
CA VAL A 53 -7.55 -9.61 -3.86
C VAL A 53 -7.85 -9.31 -5.33
N CYS A 54 -9.01 -8.71 -5.63
CA CYS A 54 -9.26 -8.24 -6.99
C CYS A 54 -8.24 -7.17 -7.39
N ALA A 55 -7.65 -7.36 -8.56
CA ALA A 55 -6.68 -6.43 -9.11
C ALA A 55 -7.35 -5.15 -9.62
N LYS A 56 -6.61 -4.05 -9.60
CA LYS A 56 -7.01 -2.75 -10.16
C LYS A 56 -6.80 -2.72 -11.68
N GLY A 57 -7.75 -2.13 -12.39
CA GLY A 57 -7.72 -1.99 -13.85
C GLY A 57 -6.94 -0.76 -14.33
N PRO A 58 -6.81 -0.55 -15.65
CA PRO A 58 -6.12 0.60 -16.21
C PRO A 58 -6.76 1.92 -15.76
N GLY A 59 -5.95 2.88 -15.32
CA GLY A 59 -6.40 4.19 -14.84
C GLY A 59 -6.94 4.21 -13.39
N ASP A 60 -7.21 3.04 -12.79
CA ASP A 60 -7.65 2.95 -11.40
C ASP A 60 -6.58 3.45 -10.43
N VAL A 61 -7.04 3.97 -9.28
CA VAL A 61 -6.14 4.39 -8.20
C VAL A 61 -5.42 3.19 -7.60
N CYS A 62 -4.10 3.32 -7.41
CA CYS A 62 -3.24 2.28 -6.88
C CYS A 62 -2.16 2.81 -5.93
N GLY A 63 -1.44 1.87 -5.32
CA GLY A 63 -0.24 2.17 -4.54
C GLY A 63 -0.55 2.74 -3.16
N GLY A 64 0.11 3.84 -2.83
CA GLY A 64 0.18 4.33 -1.46
C GLY A 64 1.10 3.48 -0.59
N ARG A 65 1.23 3.89 0.68
CA ARG A 65 2.08 3.19 1.63
C ARG A 65 1.55 1.77 1.81
N TRP A 66 2.40 0.75 1.62
CA TRP A 66 2.01 -0.65 1.76
C TRP A 66 0.86 -1.08 0.81
N MET A 67 0.76 -0.50 -0.39
CA MET A 67 -0.25 -0.85 -1.40
C MET A 67 -1.71 -0.74 -0.90
N GLN A 68 -1.98 0.12 0.10
CA GLN A 68 -3.30 0.28 0.71
C GLN A 68 -4.39 0.73 -0.27
N ARG A 69 -4.02 1.40 -1.37
CA ARG A 69 -4.97 1.82 -2.41
C ARG A 69 -5.24 0.74 -3.45
N GLY A 70 -4.54 -0.39 -3.38
CA GLY A 70 -4.71 -1.54 -4.25
C GLY A 70 -3.49 -1.83 -5.13
N THR A 71 -3.49 -3.05 -5.66
CA THR A 71 -2.47 -3.59 -6.56
C THR A 71 -3.03 -3.69 -7.98
N CYS A 72 -2.26 -3.25 -8.97
CA CYS A 72 -2.66 -3.30 -10.38
C CYS A 72 -2.69 -4.74 -10.93
N SER A 73 -3.51 -4.96 -11.97
CA SER A 73 -3.59 -6.24 -12.68
C SER A 73 -2.32 -6.55 -13.47
N THR A 74 -2.19 -7.79 -13.93
CA THR A 74 -1.12 -8.22 -14.84
C THR A 74 -0.98 -7.26 -16.03
N GLY A 75 0.25 -6.87 -16.34
CA GLY A 75 0.59 -5.95 -17.44
C GLY A 75 0.48 -4.45 -17.08
N LEU A 76 0.01 -4.13 -15.88
CA LEU A 76 -0.05 -2.77 -15.35
C LEU A 76 0.95 -2.57 -14.21
N TYR A 77 1.45 -1.35 -14.08
CA TYR A 77 2.27 -0.92 -12.94
C TYR A 77 1.70 0.37 -12.35
N CYS A 78 1.93 0.59 -11.05
CA CYS A 78 1.41 1.78 -10.40
C CYS A 78 2.32 2.97 -10.67
N ASN A 79 1.88 3.89 -11.52
CA ASN A 79 2.56 5.14 -11.81
C ASN A 79 1.66 6.31 -11.44
N CYS A 80 2.19 7.31 -10.72
CA CYS A 80 1.41 8.50 -10.37
C CYS A 80 0.08 8.22 -9.67
N SER A 81 0.10 7.23 -8.78
CA SER A 81 -1.10 6.74 -8.08
C SER A 81 -2.17 6.14 -8.99
N ARG A 82 -1.88 5.82 -10.25
CA ARG A 82 -2.78 5.15 -11.19
C ARG A 82 -2.15 3.96 -11.89
N CYS A 83 -2.94 2.94 -12.18
CA CYS A 83 -2.45 1.79 -12.92
C CYS A 83 -2.20 2.17 -14.38
N THR A 84 -0.94 2.08 -14.81
CA THR A 84 -0.43 2.50 -16.12
C THR A 84 0.15 1.30 -16.85
N GLY A 85 0.10 1.29 -18.19
CA GLY A 85 0.47 0.16 -19.03
C GLY A 85 -0.75 -0.50 -19.69
N CYS A 86 -0.60 -1.76 -20.11
CA CYS A 86 -1.63 -2.50 -20.82
C CYS A 86 -1.99 -3.80 -20.11
N SER A 87 -3.26 -3.95 -19.74
CA SER A 87 -3.82 -5.19 -19.22
C SER A 87 -4.52 -5.99 -20.32
N PRO A 88 -4.33 -7.32 -20.40
CA PRO A 88 -5.06 -8.16 -21.34
C PRO A 88 -6.57 -8.16 -21.09
N LEU A 89 -7.02 -7.77 -19.89
CA LEU A 89 -8.42 -7.78 -19.47
C LEU A 89 -9.08 -6.39 -19.49
N GLY A 90 -8.32 -5.31 -19.71
CA GLY A 90 -8.81 -3.94 -19.51
C GLY A 90 -8.31 -2.90 -20.49
N GLY A 91 -7.45 -3.26 -21.45
CA GLY A 91 -6.85 -2.29 -22.37
C GLY A 91 -5.68 -1.53 -21.73
N CYS A 92 -5.36 -0.37 -22.30
CA CYS A 92 -4.19 0.41 -21.91
C CYS A 92 -4.57 1.76 -21.28
N PHE A 93 -3.77 2.20 -20.32
CA PHE A 93 -3.85 3.54 -19.76
C PHE A 93 -2.46 4.13 -19.65
N GLU A 94 -2.30 5.37 -20.12
CA GLU A 94 -1.06 6.14 -20.04
C GLU A 94 -1.25 7.28 -19.03
N ALA A 95 -0.53 7.26 -17.92
CA ALA A 95 -0.54 8.39 -17.00
C ALA A 95 0.23 9.57 -17.62
N GLN A 96 -0.47 10.66 -17.90
CA GLN A 96 0.13 11.88 -18.44
C GLN A 96 0.46 12.84 -17.28
N PHE A 97 1.76 13.03 -17.04
CA PHE A 97 2.37 14.03 -16.14
C PHE A 97 1.96 14.02 -14.66
N CYS A 98 3.00 13.97 -13.83
CA CYS A 98 3.00 13.85 -12.38
C CYS A 98 4.30 14.52 -11.92
#